data_AF-A0A972MSD1-F1
#
_entry.id   AF-A0A972MSD1-F1
#
_cell.length_a   1.000
_cell.length_b   1.000
_cell.length_c   1.000
_cell.angle_alpha   90.00
_cell.angle_beta   90.00
_cell.angle_gamma   90.00
#
_symmetry.space_group_name_H-M   'P 1'
#
loop_
_entity.id
_entity.type
_entity.pdbx_description
1 polymer ?
#
loop_
_entity_poly.entity_id
_entity_poly.type
_entity_poly.pdbx_seq_one_letter_code
_entity_poly.pdbx_strand_id
1 'polypeptide(L)'
;SLKTKDPSYDIIEWIGRAYEPFIGKWSSTDNFYKPGYSEFIDLDSPNTNADQIKTPGSHLSYAHDILLALSDSSISLESATSDAAIIFKGGPHASGGGSGVPMIIAYNWDYSNSASQEVYRVYKSDDTTLKFTGSIKPSEIYEYYYLAWTAYAIVPEKNSEGDFNLTLYYDYRPWKGEKYSDGKKALLISHIKRFRFLQQDRTIEFGLCAFDKLNDEQNVTFCGKKVVF
;
A
#
# COMPACT_ATOMS: atom_id res chain seq x y z
N SER A 1 21.65 25.86 -3.23
CA SER A 1 21.77 25.17 -4.53
C SER A 1 21.68 23.67 -4.26
N LEU A 2 20.48 23.09 -4.39
CA LEU A 2 20.29 21.65 -4.19
C LEU A 2 20.61 20.97 -5.52
N LYS A 3 21.78 20.33 -5.58
CA LYS A 3 22.25 19.57 -6.74
C LYS A 3 21.70 18.13 -6.68
N THR A 4 21.59 17.57 -7.89
CA THR A 4 21.28 16.19 -8.28
C THR A 4 19.85 15.72 -8.03
N LYS A 5 19.00 16.15 -8.99
CA LYS A 5 17.63 15.71 -9.27
C LYS A 5 17.72 14.54 -10.24
N ASP A 6 17.11 13.40 -9.92
CA ASP A 6 16.63 12.50 -10.99
C ASP A 6 15.28 13.07 -11.46
N PRO A 7 15.17 13.60 -12.68
CA PRO A 7 13.94 14.19 -13.20
C PRO A 7 12.90 13.15 -13.68
N SER A 8 13.13 11.85 -13.49
CA SER A 8 12.30 10.79 -14.08
C SER A 8 11.02 10.44 -13.33
N TYR A 9 10.85 10.86 -12.07
CA TYR A 9 9.67 10.48 -11.27
C TYR A 9 8.97 11.72 -10.68
N ASP A 10 7.75 11.99 -11.16
CA ASP A 10 6.85 13.03 -10.66
C ASP A 10 5.67 12.47 -9.84
N ILE A 11 5.61 11.15 -9.69
CA ILE A 11 4.54 10.41 -9.00
C ILE A 11 5.15 9.62 -7.85
N ILE A 12 4.51 9.68 -6.68
CA ILE A 12 4.82 8.82 -5.54
C ILE A 12 3.73 7.76 -5.42
N GLU A 13 4.12 6.50 -5.30
CA GLU A 13 3.21 5.36 -5.11
C GLU A 13 3.66 4.47 -3.96
N TRP A 14 2.70 3.87 -3.27
CA TRP A 14 2.97 2.90 -2.22
C TRP A 14 1.82 1.93 -2.04
N ILE A 15 2.12 0.73 -1.55
CA ILE A 15 1.10 -0.24 -1.13
C ILE A 15 0.64 0.13 0.28
N GLY A 16 -0.68 0.23 0.47
CA GLY A 16 -1.29 0.57 1.74
C GLY A 16 -1.31 -0.61 2.70
N ARG A 17 -0.71 -0.44 3.88
CA ARG A 17 -1.01 -1.30 5.04
C ARG A 17 -2.47 -1.09 5.43
N ALA A 18 -3.21 -2.17 5.61
CA ALA A 18 -4.59 -2.15 6.12
C ALA A 18 -4.58 -1.75 7.60
N TYR A 19 -4.59 -0.45 7.88
CA TYR A 19 -4.42 0.06 9.24
C TYR A 19 -5.68 -0.13 10.09
N GLU A 20 -6.85 0.06 9.51
CA GLU A 20 -8.15 -0.01 10.18
C GLU A 20 -8.41 -1.39 10.81
N PRO A 21 -8.22 -2.53 10.13
CA PRO A 21 -8.38 -3.82 10.78
C PRO A 21 -7.30 -4.11 11.83
N PHE A 22 -6.17 -3.41 11.83
CA PHE A 22 -5.12 -3.59 12.84
C PHE A 22 -5.46 -2.94 14.20
N ILE A 23 -6.25 -1.86 14.21
CA ILE A 23 -6.65 -1.17 15.46
C ILE A 23 -7.37 -2.13 16.42
N GLY A 24 -8.12 -3.08 15.87
CA GLY A 24 -8.79 -4.13 16.61
C GLY A 24 -10.12 -3.73 17.25
N LYS A 25 -10.75 -4.71 17.88
CA LYS A 25 -12.03 -4.58 18.58
C LYS A 25 -11.96 -5.30 19.92
N TRP A 26 -12.64 -4.77 20.94
CA TRP A 26 -12.76 -5.45 22.22
C TRP A 26 -13.35 -6.86 22.04
N SER A 27 -12.63 -7.88 22.49
CA SER A 27 -13.09 -9.27 22.57
C SER A 27 -13.44 -9.57 24.02
N SER A 28 -14.72 -9.85 24.31
CA SER A 28 -15.13 -10.29 25.65
C SER A 28 -14.61 -11.68 25.99
N THR A 29 -14.40 -12.53 24.98
CA THR A 29 -13.85 -13.88 25.14
C THR A 29 -12.38 -13.83 25.55
N ASP A 30 -11.60 -12.96 24.90
CA ASP A 30 -10.16 -12.88 25.12
C ASP A 30 -9.78 -11.83 26.19
N ASN A 31 -10.71 -10.96 26.59
CA ASN A 31 -10.53 -9.86 27.54
C ASN A 31 -9.44 -8.85 27.13
N PHE A 32 -9.29 -8.60 25.83
CA PHE A 32 -8.43 -7.54 25.28
C PHE A 32 -8.93 -7.05 23.90
N TYR A 33 -8.35 -5.96 23.39
CA TYR A 33 -8.59 -5.49 22.02
C TYR A 33 -7.87 -6.37 21.01
N LYS A 34 -8.61 -7.26 20.37
CA LYS A 34 -8.07 -8.21 19.39
C LYS A 34 -8.02 -7.57 18.00
N PRO A 35 -6.85 -7.53 17.34
CA PRO A 35 -6.75 -7.00 15.99
C PRO A 35 -7.41 -7.95 14.99
N GLY A 36 -7.90 -7.41 13.88
CA GLY A 36 -8.39 -8.22 12.76
C GLY A 36 -7.29 -9.11 12.18
N TYR A 37 -6.04 -8.65 12.19
CA TYR A 37 -4.86 -9.45 11.84
C TYR A 37 -3.70 -9.14 12.78
N SER A 38 -2.94 -10.15 13.18
CA SER A 38 -1.91 -10.01 14.23
C SER A 38 -0.55 -9.50 13.77
N GLU A 39 -0.29 -9.48 12.46
CA GLU A 39 1.04 -9.23 11.86
C GLU A 39 2.13 -10.25 12.25
N PHE A 40 1.75 -11.26 13.02
CA PHE A 40 2.64 -12.29 13.54
C PHE A 40 2.19 -13.64 13.02
N ILE A 41 3.15 -14.41 12.51
CA ILE A 41 2.97 -15.76 11.99
C ILE A 41 3.66 -16.74 12.94
N ASP A 42 2.94 -17.78 13.33
CA ASP A 42 3.50 -18.92 14.04
C ASP A 42 4.22 -19.83 13.04
N LEU A 43 5.55 -19.70 12.97
CA LEU A 43 6.39 -20.45 12.03
C LEU A 43 6.45 -21.95 12.34
N ASP A 44 6.25 -22.34 13.61
CA ASP A 44 6.34 -23.75 14.05
C ASP A 44 4.99 -24.48 13.95
N SER A 45 3.91 -23.75 13.68
CA SER A 45 2.59 -24.33 13.47
C SER A 45 2.58 -25.29 12.27
N PRO A 46 1.97 -26.48 12.37
CA PRO A 46 1.79 -27.37 11.22
C PRO A 46 0.90 -26.76 10.13
N ASN A 47 0.16 -25.68 10.46
CA ASN A 47 -0.65 -24.91 9.52
C ASN A 47 0.10 -23.71 8.91
N THR A 48 1.41 -23.60 9.11
CA THR A 48 2.28 -22.67 8.39
C THR A 48 3.16 -23.47 7.42
N ASN A 49 2.93 -23.30 6.12
CA ASN A 49 3.61 -24.03 5.06
C ASN A 49 3.46 -23.27 3.72
N ALA A 50 3.95 -23.85 2.62
CA ALA A 50 3.95 -23.20 1.30
C ALA A 50 2.58 -22.71 0.80
N ASP A 51 1.48 -23.23 1.34
CA ASP A 51 0.11 -22.87 0.93
C ASP A 51 -0.60 -21.91 1.90
N GLN A 52 -0.11 -21.75 3.13
CA GLN A 52 -0.83 -21.01 4.17
C GLN A 52 0.05 -20.58 5.34
N ILE A 53 -0.41 -19.58 6.08
CA ILE A 53 0.22 -19.08 7.30
C ILE A 53 -0.76 -19.11 8.46
N LYS A 54 -0.27 -19.55 9.62
CA LYS A 54 -1.01 -19.47 10.88
C LYS A 54 -0.69 -18.15 11.58
N THR A 55 -1.74 -17.40 11.93
CA THR A 55 -1.69 -16.08 12.57
C THR A 55 -2.56 -16.11 13.84
N PRO A 56 -2.09 -16.74 14.94
CA PRO A 56 -2.94 -17.08 16.08
C PRO A 56 -3.64 -15.89 16.75
N GLY A 57 -3.04 -14.71 16.71
CA GLY A 57 -3.60 -13.50 17.30
C GLY A 57 -4.67 -12.81 16.45
N SER A 58 -4.90 -13.26 15.21
CA SER A 58 -5.82 -12.63 14.28
C SER A 58 -7.29 -12.93 14.60
N HIS A 59 -8.17 -12.05 14.12
CA HIS A 59 -9.61 -12.23 14.04
C HIS A 59 -10.01 -11.92 12.58
N LEU A 60 -9.68 -12.83 11.67
CA LEU A 60 -9.71 -12.57 10.24
C LEU A 60 -11.13 -12.31 9.71
N SER A 61 -12.18 -12.79 10.38
CA SER A 61 -13.56 -12.39 10.05
C SER A 61 -13.82 -10.92 10.34
N TYR A 62 -13.27 -10.36 11.43
CA TYR A 62 -13.33 -8.92 11.68
C TYR A 62 -12.51 -8.11 10.66
N ALA A 63 -11.33 -8.61 10.27
CA ALA A 63 -10.57 -7.99 9.19
C ALA A 63 -11.36 -8.00 7.87
N HIS A 64 -12.01 -9.12 7.56
CA HIS A 64 -12.85 -9.27 6.38
C HIS A 64 -13.96 -8.22 6.32
N ASP A 65 -14.71 -8.03 7.40
CA ASP A 65 -15.81 -7.06 7.47
C ASP A 65 -15.31 -5.62 7.20
N ILE A 66 -14.17 -5.25 7.78
CA ILE A 66 -13.58 -3.92 7.55
C ILE A 66 -13.12 -3.76 6.11
N LEU A 67 -12.44 -4.76 5.54
CA LEU A 67 -12.00 -4.71 4.15
C LEU A 67 -13.19 -4.61 3.21
N LEU A 68 -14.27 -5.36 3.42
CA LEU A 68 -15.51 -5.25 2.65
C LEU A 68 -16.08 -3.83 2.74
N ALA A 69 -16.19 -3.27 3.95
CA ALA A 69 -16.76 -1.94 4.14
C ALA A 69 -15.94 -0.84 3.45
N LEU A 70 -14.61 -0.87 3.59
CA LEU A 70 -13.72 0.16 3.01
C LEU A 70 -13.57 0.04 1.50
N SER A 71 -13.72 -1.16 0.96
CA SER A 71 -13.55 -1.44 -0.46
C SER A 71 -14.86 -1.41 -1.26
N ASP A 72 -15.96 -0.96 -0.66
CA ASP A 72 -17.30 -1.00 -1.27
C ASP A 72 -17.66 -2.41 -1.76
N SER A 73 -17.46 -3.39 -0.88
CA SER A 73 -17.66 -4.83 -1.10
C SER A 73 -16.79 -5.50 -2.17
N SER A 74 -15.80 -4.81 -2.73
CA SER A 74 -14.94 -5.37 -3.78
C SER A 74 -13.86 -6.33 -3.25
N ILE A 75 -13.48 -6.22 -1.97
CA ILE A 75 -12.44 -7.05 -1.35
C ILE A 75 -13.03 -7.95 -0.28
N SER A 76 -13.12 -9.24 -0.61
CA SER A 76 -13.53 -10.31 0.29
C SER A 76 -12.36 -11.24 0.61
N LEU A 77 -12.22 -11.62 1.88
CA LEU A 77 -11.27 -12.64 2.32
C LEU A 77 -11.85 -14.05 2.27
N GLU A 78 -13.11 -14.24 1.86
CA GLU A 78 -13.81 -15.54 2.00
C GLU A 78 -13.47 -16.57 0.92
N SER A 79 -12.75 -16.18 -0.14
CA SER A 79 -12.49 -17.07 -1.27
C SER A 79 -11.12 -16.87 -1.88
N ALA A 80 -10.67 -17.89 -2.62
CA ALA A 80 -9.43 -17.83 -3.37
C ALA A 80 -9.40 -16.76 -4.47
N THR A 81 -10.51 -16.08 -4.76
CA THR A 81 -10.53 -14.93 -5.68
C THR A 81 -10.20 -13.61 -4.98
N SER A 82 -9.95 -13.61 -3.67
CA SER A 82 -9.53 -12.44 -2.89
C SER A 82 -8.38 -11.69 -3.54
N ASP A 83 -8.50 -10.36 -3.56
CA ASP A 83 -7.45 -9.45 -4.03
C ASP A 83 -6.67 -8.80 -2.88
N ALA A 84 -7.03 -9.12 -1.63
CA ALA A 84 -6.19 -8.82 -0.48
C ALA A 84 -4.88 -9.59 -0.57
N ALA A 85 -3.81 -8.99 -0.06
CA ALA A 85 -2.48 -9.54 -0.11
C ALA A 85 -1.72 -9.29 1.18
N ILE A 86 -0.63 -10.03 1.37
CA ILE A 86 0.35 -9.77 2.42
C ILE A 86 1.70 -9.44 1.83
N ILE A 87 2.49 -8.70 2.61
CA ILE A 87 3.89 -8.40 2.33
C ILE A 87 4.68 -8.77 3.59
N PHE A 88 5.72 -9.60 3.43
CA PHE A 88 6.57 -9.97 4.57
C PHE A 88 7.52 -8.84 4.95
N LYS A 89 7.57 -8.50 6.25
CA LYS A 89 8.48 -7.47 6.78
C LYS A 89 9.94 -7.94 6.84
N GLY A 90 10.16 -9.26 6.83
CA GLY A 90 11.49 -9.87 6.78
C GLY A 90 11.97 -10.19 5.37
N GLY A 91 11.16 -9.89 4.34
CA GLY A 91 11.45 -10.26 2.95
C GLY A 91 12.76 -9.69 2.42
N PRO A 92 13.24 -10.18 1.26
CA PRO A 92 14.53 -9.80 0.69
C PRO A 92 14.74 -8.28 0.64
N HIS A 93 13.80 -7.54 0.03
CA HIS A 93 13.91 -6.07 -0.06
C HIS A 93 13.71 -5.36 1.28
N ALA A 94 13.11 -5.99 2.28
CA ALA A 94 12.93 -5.40 3.59
C ALA A 94 14.22 -5.44 4.44
N SER A 95 15.09 -6.43 4.19
CA SER A 95 16.39 -6.59 4.86
C SER A 95 17.56 -5.93 4.12
N GLY A 96 17.30 -5.28 2.98
CA GLY A 96 18.34 -4.71 2.11
C GLY A 96 19.11 -5.78 1.31
N GLY A 97 18.75 -7.06 1.44
CA GLY A 97 19.24 -8.16 0.64
C GLY A 97 18.51 -8.18 -0.70
N GLY A 98 19.22 -7.95 -1.81
CA GLY A 98 18.57 -8.07 -3.12
C GLY A 98 18.05 -9.49 -3.33
N SER A 99 16.76 -9.66 -3.65
CA SER A 99 16.21 -10.94 -4.15
C SER A 99 16.73 -11.32 -5.56
N GLY A 100 17.72 -10.60 -6.08
CA GLY A 100 18.09 -10.62 -7.50
C GLY A 100 17.07 -9.93 -8.40
N VAL A 101 15.95 -9.43 -7.85
CA VAL A 101 14.84 -8.82 -8.59
C VAL A 101 14.75 -7.33 -8.24
N PRO A 102 14.66 -6.43 -9.24
CA PRO A 102 14.42 -5.01 -9.00
C PRO A 102 13.11 -4.76 -8.22
N MET A 103 13.10 -3.82 -7.27
CA MET A 103 11.90 -3.49 -6.47
C MET A 103 10.67 -3.18 -7.34
N ILE A 104 10.89 -2.51 -8.48
CA ILE A 104 9.84 -2.18 -9.43
C ILE A 104 9.10 -3.42 -9.95
N ILE A 105 9.82 -4.53 -10.16
CA ILE A 105 9.24 -5.82 -10.58
C ILE A 105 8.70 -6.58 -9.36
N ALA A 106 9.44 -6.57 -8.26
CA ALA A 106 9.11 -7.32 -7.05
C ALA A 106 7.71 -6.97 -6.51
N TYR A 107 7.37 -5.68 -6.52
CA TYR A 107 6.06 -5.14 -6.12
C TYR A 107 5.13 -4.81 -7.31
N ASN A 108 5.56 -5.12 -8.53
CA ASN A 108 4.84 -4.92 -9.80
C ASN A 108 4.42 -3.46 -10.10
N TRP A 109 5.31 -2.52 -9.77
CA TRP A 109 5.23 -1.09 -10.12
C TRP A 109 5.57 -0.81 -11.59
N ASP A 110 6.10 -1.79 -12.32
CA ASP A 110 6.21 -1.75 -13.78
C ASP A 110 4.85 -2.03 -14.47
N TYR A 111 3.84 -2.42 -13.67
CA TYR A 111 2.49 -2.76 -14.09
C TYR A 111 2.48 -3.85 -15.15
N SER A 112 3.41 -4.79 -15.04
CA SER A 112 3.40 -5.95 -15.90
C SER A 112 2.17 -6.80 -15.59
N ASN A 113 1.70 -7.57 -16.58
CA ASN A 113 0.67 -8.59 -16.33
C ASN A 113 1.24 -9.81 -15.57
N SER A 114 2.47 -9.72 -15.06
CA SER A 114 3.09 -10.75 -14.24
C SER A 114 2.64 -10.59 -12.79
N ALA A 115 2.53 -11.70 -12.08
CA ALA A 115 2.27 -11.65 -10.66
C ALA A 115 3.48 -11.05 -9.91
N SER A 116 3.21 -10.23 -8.90
CA SER A 116 4.24 -9.74 -7.97
C SER A 116 4.98 -10.91 -7.31
N GLN A 117 6.27 -10.73 -7.03
CA GLN A 117 7.11 -11.74 -6.40
C GLN A 117 7.20 -11.60 -4.87
N GLU A 118 6.78 -10.46 -4.32
CA GLU A 118 6.87 -10.12 -2.89
C GLU A 118 5.52 -9.68 -2.27
N VAL A 119 4.45 -9.63 -3.08
CA VAL A 119 3.08 -9.33 -2.63
C VAL A 119 2.22 -10.55 -2.88
N TYR A 120 1.89 -11.28 -1.82
CA TYR A 120 1.24 -12.57 -1.92
C TYR A 120 -0.25 -12.43 -1.64
N ARG A 121 -1.10 -12.74 -2.63
CA ARG A 121 -2.55 -12.71 -2.44
C ARG A 121 -2.99 -13.76 -1.42
N VAL A 122 -3.94 -13.39 -0.59
CA VAL A 122 -4.43 -14.26 0.50
C VAL A 122 -5.95 -14.22 0.65
N TYR A 123 -6.49 -15.29 1.21
CA TYR A 123 -7.85 -15.39 1.70
C TYR A 123 -7.86 -16.12 3.04
N LYS A 124 -8.88 -15.92 3.86
CA LYS A 124 -9.01 -16.62 5.14
C LYS A 124 -9.61 -18.01 4.93
N SER A 125 -9.04 -19.02 5.56
CA SER A 125 -9.69 -20.34 5.68
C SER A 125 -10.40 -20.53 7.01
N ASP A 126 -9.92 -19.84 8.04
CA ASP A 126 -10.54 -19.71 9.34
C ASP A 126 -10.14 -18.36 9.92
N ASP A 127 -10.49 -18.10 11.17
CA ASP A 127 -10.30 -16.81 11.82
C ASP A 127 -8.84 -16.43 12.12
N THR A 128 -7.93 -17.37 11.93
CA THR A 128 -6.51 -17.27 12.28
C THR A 128 -5.59 -17.80 11.19
N THR A 129 -6.11 -18.30 10.07
CA THR A 129 -5.31 -18.89 8.99
C THR A 129 -5.59 -18.17 7.69
N LEU A 130 -4.53 -17.62 7.09
CA LEU A 130 -4.56 -17.07 5.73
C LEU A 130 -3.94 -18.09 4.78
N LYS A 131 -4.64 -18.38 3.69
CA LYS A 131 -4.15 -19.22 2.60
C LYS A 131 -3.69 -18.36 1.46
N PHE A 132 -2.56 -18.72 0.85
CA PHE A 132 -2.10 -18.09 -0.37
C PHE A 132 -3.01 -18.46 -1.54
N THR A 133 -3.28 -17.49 -2.40
CA THR A 133 -3.94 -17.71 -3.70
C THR A 133 -3.08 -17.20 -4.85
N GLY A 134 -3.48 -17.50 -6.09
CA GLY A 134 -2.70 -17.20 -7.28
C GLY A 134 -1.57 -18.20 -7.54
N SER A 135 -0.81 -17.94 -8.61
CA SER A 135 0.27 -18.81 -9.12
C SER A 135 1.61 -18.61 -8.41
N ILE A 136 1.79 -17.53 -7.67
CA ILE A 136 3.03 -17.24 -6.93
C ILE A 136 2.83 -17.54 -5.45
N LYS A 137 3.77 -18.29 -4.88
CA LYS A 137 3.85 -18.62 -3.45
C LYS A 137 5.20 -18.12 -2.92
N PRO A 138 5.29 -17.77 -1.63
CA PRO A 138 6.57 -17.39 -1.05
C PRO A 138 7.54 -18.58 -1.03
N SER A 139 8.79 -18.34 -1.40
CA SER A 139 9.87 -19.31 -1.22
C SER A 139 10.30 -19.43 0.24
N GLU A 140 10.07 -18.39 1.03
CA GLU A 140 10.37 -18.31 2.45
C GLU A 140 9.24 -17.56 3.17
N ILE A 141 8.81 -18.08 4.32
CA ILE A 141 7.80 -17.45 5.17
C ILE A 141 8.53 -16.78 6.33
N TYR A 142 8.27 -15.48 6.49
CA TYR A 142 8.84 -14.69 7.58
C TYR A 142 7.83 -14.52 8.70
N GLU A 143 8.33 -14.31 9.92
CA GLU A 143 7.50 -14.19 11.14
C GLU A 143 6.53 -12.99 11.09
N TYR A 144 6.92 -11.91 10.42
CA TYR A 144 6.14 -10.67 10.39
C TYR A 144 5.63 -10.33 9.00
N TYR A 145 4.38 -9.86 8.94
CA TYR A 145 3.73 -9.42 7.69
C TYR A 145 2.89 -8.16 7.87
N TYR A 146 2.63 -7.47 6.76
CA TYR A 146 1.56 -6.48 6.63
C TYR A 146 0.42 -7.06 5.81
N LEU A 147 -0.83 -6.75 6.17
CA LEU A 147 -1.99 -6.97 5.31
C LEU A 147 -2.20 -5.74 4.42
N ALA A 148 -2.53 -5.95 3.16
CA ALA A 148 -2.78 -4.91 2.17
C ALA A 148 -4.01 -5.25 1.31
N TRP A 149 -4.74 -4.24 0.86
CA TRP A 149 -5.90 -4.41 -0.03
C TRP A 149 -6.01 -3.34 -1.13
N THR A 150 -5.19 -2.29 -1.04
CA THR A 150 -5.12 -1.17 -1.96
C THR A 150 -3.71 -0.60 -2.00
N ALA A 151 -3.34 0.02 -3.11
CA ALA A 151 -2.24 0.95 -3.23
C ALA A 151 -2.76 2.40 -3.30
N TYR A 152 -1.83 3.34 -3.22
CA TYR A 152 -2.09 4.77 -3.28
C TYR A 152 -1.04 5.45 -4.15
N ALA A 153 -1.46 6.48 -4.90
CA ALA A 153 -0.55 7.36 -5.62
C ALA A 153 -0.91 8.83 -5.39
N ILE A 154 0.10 9.69 -5.33
CA ILE A 154 -0.09 11.15 -5.42
C ILE A 154 0.47 11.61 -6.76
N VAL A 155 -0.41 12.15 -7.59
CA VAL A 155 -0.13 12.48 -8.99
C VAL A 155 -0.42 13.97 -9.24
N PRO A 156 0.54 14.74 -9.77
CA PRO A 156 0.27 16.08 -10.29
C PRO A 156 -0.36 15.98 -11.69
N GLU A 157 -1.68 16.17 -11.80
CA GLU A 157 -2.43 16.20 -13.06
C GLU A 157 -2.37 17.61 -13.69
N LYS A 158 -1.87 17.72 -14.94
CA LYS A 158 -1.75 19.02 -15.62
C LYS A 158 -3.12 19.59 -16.00
N ASN A 159 -3.41 20.82 -15.56
CA ASN A 159 -4.56 21.61 -16.01
C ASN A 159 -4.16 22.47 -17.22
N SER A 160 -3.09 23.27 -17.05
CA SER A 160 -2.53 24.14 -18.08
C SER A 160 -1.03 24.33 -17.85
N GLU A 161 -0.36 25.14 -18.67
CA GLU A 161 1.08 25.33 -18.53
C GLU A 161 1.44 25.94 -17.16
N GLY A 162 2.15 25.17 -16.33
CA GLY A 162 2.49 25.57 -14.97
C GLY A 162 1.31 25.62 -13.99
N ASP A 163 0.21 24.91 -14.25
CA ASP A 163 -0.92 24.74 -13.33
C ASP A 163 -1.33 23.27 -13.31
N PHE A 164 -1.28 22.66 -12.13
CA PHE A 164 -1.62 21.26 -11.92
C PHE A 164 -2.59 21.11 -10.75
N ASN A 165 -3.35 20.02 -10.75
CA ASN A 165 -4.07 19.53 -9.59
C ASN A 165 -3.26 18.41 -8.96
N LEU A 166 -3.13 18.42 -7.63
CA LEU A 166 -2.58 17.29 -6.89
C LEU A 166 -3.72 16.34 -6.55
N THR A 167 -3.64 15.11 -7.05
CA THR A 167 -4.71 14.13 -6.96
C THR A 167 -4.21 12.87 -6.25
N LEU A 168 -4.99 12.38 -5.30
CA LEU A 168 -4.81 11.07 -4.68
C LEU A 168 -5.52 10.03 -5.53
N TYR A 169 -4.80 9.01 -5.97
CA TYR A 169 -5.37 7.79 -6.50
C TYR A 169 -5.32 6.71 -5.43
N TYR A 170 -6.36 5.88 -5.36
CA TYR A 170 -6.54 4.82 -4.38
C TYR A 170 -7.40 3.70 -4.97
N ASP A 171 -7.57 2.59 -4.25
CA ASP A 171 -8.39 1.44 -4.66
C ASP A 171 -7.90 0.73 -5.94
N TYR A 172 -6.58 0.62 -6.11
CA TYR A 172 -5.93 -0.18 -7.16
C TYR A 172 -4.91 -1.17 -6.57
N ARG A 173 -4.58 -2.23 -7.30
CA ARG A 173 -3.67 -3.32 -6.89
C ARG A 173 -2.55 -3.54 -7.91
N PRO A 174 -1.38 -2.92 -7.72
CA PRO A 174 -0.20 -3.16 -8.57
C PRO A 174 0.14 -4.64 -8.69
N TRP A 175 -0.01 -5.44 -7.63
CA TRP A 175 0.23 -6.89 -7.65
C TRP A 175 -0.72 -7.69 -8.56
N LYS A 176 -1.72 -7.04 -9.17
CA LYS A 176 -2.60 -7.58 -10.21
C LYS A 176 -2.35 -6.98 -11.60
N GLY A 177 -1.33 -6.14 -11.74
CA GLY A 177 -1.04 -5.37 -12.96
C GLY A 177 -1.87 -4.09 -13.09
N GLU A 178 -2.65 -3.70 -12.07
CA GLU A 178 -3.41 -2.46 -12.08
C GLU A 178 -2.48 -1.26 -11.90
N LYS A 179 -2.71 -0.21 -12.68
CA LYS A 179 -2.03 1.09 -12.59
C LYS A 179 -2.78 2.01 -11.64
N TYR A 180 -2.14 3.08 -11.17
CA TYR A 180 -2.84 4.10 -10.38
C TYR A 180 -4.06 4.65 -11.12
N SER A 181 -3.99 4.75 -12.46
CA SER A 181 -5.08 5.25 -13.31
C SER A 181 -6.31 4.33 -13.36
N ASP A 182 -6.17 3.07 -12.94
CA ASP A 182 -7.27 2.10 -12.87
C ASP A 182 -8.06 2.22 -11.55
N GLY A 183 -7.52 2.95 -10.57
CA GLY A 183 -8.14 3.18 -9.27
C GLY A 183 -9.18 4.32 -9.25
N LYS A 184 -9.70 4.57 -8.05
CA LYS A 184 -10.49 5.76 -7.72
C LYS A 184 -9.57 6.96 -7.50
N LYS A 185 -10.11 8.18 -7.66
CA LYS A 185 -9.34 9.40 -7.44
C LYS A 185 -10.07 10.46 -6.63
N ALA A 186 -9.32 11.25 -5.88
CA ALA A 186 -9.80 12.37 -5.09
C ALA A 186 -8.84 13.56 -5.24
N LEU A 187 -9.40 14.75 -5.51
CA LEU A 187 -8.62 15.98 -5.54
C LEU A 187 -8.12 16.31 -4.13
N LEU A 188 -6.80 16.45 -3.97
CA LEU A 188 -6.21 16.92 -2.72
C LEU A 188 -6.11 18.45 -2.72
N ILE A 189 -5.51 19.00 -3.78
CA ILE A 189 -5.19 20.43 -3.87
C ILE A 189 -5.31 20.87 -5.33
N SER A 190 -6.13 21.87 -5.60
CA SER A 190 -6.17 22.55 -6.90
C SER A 190 -5.08 23.60 -7.02
N HIS A 191 -4.68 23.91 -8.25
CA HIS A 191 -3.79 25.04 -8.56
C HIS A 191 -2.44 24.96 -7.85
N ILE A 192 -1.66 23.95 -8.18
CA ILE A 192 -0.26 23.83 -7.75
C ILE A 192 0.69 24.21 -8.88
N LYS A 193 1.78 24.91 -8.53
CA LYS A 193 2.89 25.23 -9.44
C LYS A 193 3.93 24.11 -9.45
N ARG A 194 4.04 23.38 -8.34
CA ARG A 194 5.13 22.45 -8.09
C ARG A 194 4.76 21.47 -6.98
N PHE A 195 4.91 20.19 -7.28
CA PHE A 195 5.01 19.11 -6.31
C PHE A 195 6.35 18.41 -6.52
N ARG A 196 7.07 18.15 -5.44
CA ARG A 196 8.36 17.45 -5.46
C ARG A 196 8.45 16.56 -4.24
N PHE A 197 9.08 15.42 -4.40
CA PHE A 197 9.48 14.57 -3.31
C PHE A 197 10.92 14.11 -3.51
N LEU A 198 11.59 13.81 -2.42
CA LEU A 198 12.90 13.20 -2.41
C LEU A 198 12.89 12.13 -1.34
N GLN A 199 13.13 10.88 -1.74
CA GLN A 199 13.43 9.81 -0.80
C GLN A 199 14.94 9.73 -0.60
N GLN A 200 15.38 9.80 0.64
CA GLN A 200 16.74 9.51 1.05
C GLN A 200 16.69 8.58 2.27
N ASP A 201 17.27 7.39 2.12
CA ASP A 201 17.19 6.32 3.11
C ASP A 201 15.73 6.01 3.50
N ARG A 202 15.40 6.20 4.78
CA ARG A 202 14.06 5.99 5.36
C ARG A 202 13.24 7.28 5.43
N THR A 203 13.73 8.37 4.85
CA THR A 203 13.12 9.70 4.95
C THR A 203 12.58 10.14 3.60
N ILE A 204 11.38 10.72 3.60
CA ILE A 204 10.80 11.36 2.42
C ILE A 204 10.58 12.85 2.72
N GLU A 205 11.25 13.72 1.97
CA GLU A 205 10.98 15.16 1.97
C GLU A 205 9.98 15.49 0.86
N PHE A 206 8.87 16.12 1.23
CA PHE A 206 7.89 16.69 0.32
C PHE A 206 8.06 18.20 0.23
N GLY A 207 7.95 18.73 -0.99
CA GLY A 207 7.86 20.15 -1.28
C GLY A 207 6.66 20.46 -2.16
N LEU A 208 5.84 21.40 -1.73
CA LEU A 208 4.62 21.80 -2.43
C LEU A 208 4.58 23.32 -2.57
N CYS A 209 4.18 23.81 -3.73
CA CYS A 209 3.78 25.21 -3.94
C CYS A 209 2.41 25.25 -4.59
N ALA A 210 1.41 25.71 -3.84
CA ALA A 210 0.06 26.00 -4.32
C ALA A 210 -0.08 27.50 -4.59
N PHE A 211 -1.00 27.87 -5.46
CA PHE A 211 -1.36 29.25 -5.69
C PHE A 211 -2.87 29.42 -5.71
N ASP A 212 -3.30 30.59 -5.27
CA ASP A 212 -4.69 31.01 -5.39
C ASP A 212 -4.76 32.28 -6.24
N LYS A 213 -5.79 32.37 -7.08
CA LYS A 213 -6.04 33.53 -7.94
C LYS A 213 -6.94 34.48 -7.17
N LEU A 214 -6.41 35.60 -6.70
CA LEU A 214 -7.21 36.62 -6.03
C LEU A 214 -8.05 37.44 -7.03
N ASN A 215 -7.49 37.66 -8.22
CA ASN A 215 -8.12 38.32 -9.37
C ASN A 215 -7.29 38.01 -10.63
N ASP A 216 -7.68 38.53 -11.79
CA ASP A 216 -7.04 38.23 -13.09
C ASP A 216 -5.56 38.65 -13.17
N GLU A 217 -5.10 39.50 -12.25
CA GLU A 217 -3.74 40.08 -12.26
C GLU A 217 -2.86 39.61 -11.08
N GLN A 218 -3.44 39.05 -10.01
CA GLN A 218 -2.73 38.73 -8.77
C GLN A 218 -2.95 37.28 -8.34
N ASN A 219 -1.83 36.57 -8.20
CA ASN A 219 -1.77 35.24 -7.63
C ASN A 219 -1.00 35.27 -6.32
N VAL A 220 -1.54 34.67 -5.27
CA VAL A 220 -0.79 34.42 -4.03
C VAL A 220 -0.26 33.00 -4.08
N THR A 221 1.03 32.82 -3.83
CA THR A 221 1.67 31.49 -3.80
C THR A 221 2.06 31.13 -2.38
N PHE A 222 1.67 29.94 -1.96
CA PHE A 222 2.03 29.35 -0.67
C PHE A 222 2.93 28.13 -0.93
N CYS A 223 4.13 28.14 -0.35
CA CYS A 223 5.05 27.02 -0.45
C CYS A 223 5.34 26.43 0.92
N GLY A 224 5.29 25.11 1.01
CA GLY A 224 5.57 24.35 2.22
C GLY A 224 6.51 23.19 1.94
N LYS A 225 7.22 22.77 3.00
CA LYS A 225 8.04 21.56 2.99
C LYS A 225 7.73 20.73 4.23
N LYS A 226 7.74 19.42 4.09
CA LYS A 226 7.58 18.49 5.20
C LYS A 226 8.47 17.27 5.01
N VAL A 227 9.10 16.85 6.09
CA VAL A 227 9.87 15.60 6.15
C VAL A 227 9.02 14.56 6.89
N VAL A 228 8.98 13.35 6.32
CA VAL A 228 8.31 12.16 6.86
C VAL A 228 9.38 11.08 7.08
N PHE A 229 9.28 10.36 8.19
CA PHE A 229 10.22 9.31 8.64
C PHE A 229 9.51 7.97 8.79
#